data_AF-A0A0J6GIG0-F1
#
_entry.id   AF-A0A0J6GIG0-F1
#
_cell.length_a   1.000
_cell.length_b   1.000
_cell.length_c   1.000
_cell.angle_alpha   90.00
_cell.angle_beta   90.00
_cell.angle_gamma   90.00
#
_symmetry.space_group_name_H-M   'P 1'
#
loop_
_entity.id
_entity.type
_entity.pdbx_description
1 polymer ?
#
loop_
_entity_poly.entity_id
_entity_poly.type
_entity_poly.pdbx_seq_one_letter_code
_entity_poly.pdbx_strand_id
1 'polypeptide(L)'
;MNKLPQITLAFWVMKICATTLGETAGDLLSMTLNVGYAVSSMILISVFVLTLLTQLFSKTYNPVLYWLVILSTSTAGTTMSDFMDRTLGLGYATGSLILVSILVAIFALWKWSGESLNVSQVQTPRGEMFYWMAILFSNTLGTALGDYLADDSGLGFAGGALFIGATIAVVVLARYFTKISSVVLFWVAFVLTRPFGATLGDFLTKPPEKGGLDFGTIGSSLVLAGILVAMIAGAAYLKNKQTRPGVAELS
;
A
#
# COMPACT_ATOMS: atom_id res chain seq x y z
N MET A 1 11.45 18.93 9.71
CA MET A 1 11.88 18.44 8.37
C MET A 1 10.93 17.32 7.97
N ASN A 2 10.28 17.41 6.81
CA ASN A 2 9.31 16.38 6.38
C ASN A 2 10.02 15.04 6.13
N LYS A 3 9.54 13.97 6.76
CA LYS A 3 10.01 12.59 6.59
C LYS A 3 9.24 11.81 5.51
N LEU A 4 8.42 12.49 4.71
CA LEU A 4 7.45 11.87 3.81
C LEU A 4 7.64 12.38 2.37
N PRO A 5 7.44 11.52 1.35
CA PRO A 5 7.63 11.88 -0.05
C PRO A 5 6.72 13.03 -0.49
N GLN A 6 7.18 13.78 -1.49
CA GLN A 6 6.29 14.67 -2.24
C GLN A 6 5.28 13.85 -3.04
N ILE A 7 4.01 14.24 -2.97
CA ILE A 7 2.90 13.56 -3.66
C ILE A 7 2.91 13.99 -5.14
N THR A 8 3.74 13.32 -5.94
CA THR A 8 3.83 13.49 -7.40
C THR A 8 3.17 12.33 -8.13
N LEU A 9 3.09 12.38 -9.47
CA LEU A 9 2.63 11.22 -10.25
C LEU A 9 3.49 9.97 -9.98
N ALA A 10 4.82 10.16 -9.85
CA ALA A 10 5.75 9.09 -9.55
C ALA A 10 5.47 8.42 -8.19
N PHE A 11 4.99 9.18 -7.19
CA PHE A 11 4.57 8.62 -5.91
C PHE A 11 3.42 7.61 -6.08
N TRP A 12 2.42 7.95 -6.89
CA TRP A 12 1.28 7.06 -7.12
C TRP A 12 1.67 5.81 -7.90
N VAL A 13 2.54 5.94 -8.91
CA VAL A 13 3.06 4.79 -9.66
C VAL A 13 3.86 3.86 -8.74
N MET A 14 4.82 4.39 -7.98
CA MET A 14 5.58 3.59 -7.02
C MET A 14 4.68 2.92 -5.99
N LYS A 15 3.62 3.59 -5.55
CA LYS A 15 2.67 3.02 -4.60
C LYS A 15 1.88 1.86 -5.20
N ILE A 16 1.38 2.00 -6.42
CA ILE A 16 0.69 0.91 -7.12
C ILE A 16 1.65 -0.28 -7.28
N CYS A 17 2.89 -0.04 -7.72
CA CYS A 17 3.89 -1.11 -7.82
C CYS A 17 4.19 -1.77 -6.46
N ALA A 18 4.36 -0.98 -5.40
CA ALA A 18 4.64 -1.49 -4.04
C ALA A 18 3.49 -2.32 -3.48
N THR A 19 2.25 -1.88 -3.70
CA THR A 19 1.06 -2.59 -3.23
C THR A 19 0.83 -3.87 -4.03
N THR A 20 0.99 -3.81 -5.35
CA THR A 20 0.91 -5.00 -6.23
C THR A 20 1.99 -6.02 -5.84
N LEU A 21 3.23 -5.57 -5.65
CA LEU A 21 4.32 -6.43 -5.18
C LEU A 21 4.04 -7.00 -3.78
N GLY A 22 3.47 -6.19 -2.89
CA GLY A 22 3.12 -6.61 -1.54
C GLY A 22 2.13 -7.78 -1.55
N GLU A 23 1.14 -7.74 -2.45
CA GLU A 23 0.19 -8.82 -2.68
C GLU A 23 0.89 -10.09 -3.18
N THR A 24 1.59 -9.98 -4.31
CA THR A 24 2.20 -11.14 -4.95
C THR A 24 3.29 -11.78 -4.09
N ALA A 25 4.03 -10.97 -3.30
CA ALA A 25 5.03 -11.46 -2.36
C ALA A 25 4.40 -12.13 -1.12
N GLY A 26 3.25 -11.63 -0.66
CA GLY A 26 2.50 -12.23 0.44
C GLY A 26 2.02 -13.62 0.06
N ASP A 27 1.39 -13.72 -1.11
CA ASP A 27 0.96 -14.97 -1.74
C ASP A 27 2.10 -15.93 -2.08
N LEU A 28 3.22 -15.38 -2.52
CA LEU A 28 4.41 -16.19 -2.78
C LEU A 28 4.84 -16.90 -1.50
N LEU A 29 4.90 -16.19 -0.37
CA LEU A 29 5.32 -16.77 0.90
C LEU A 29 4.27 -17.74 1.46
N SER A 30 3.01 -17.32 1.49
CA SER A 30 1.92 -18.07 2.12
C SER A 30 1.49 -19.29 1.31
N MET A 31 1.26 -19.12 0.01
CA MET A 31 0.69 -20.13 -0.89
C MET A 31 1.78 -20.87 -1.68
N THR A 32 2.67 -20.14 -2.35
CA THR A 32 3.62 -20.76 -3.31
C THR A 32 4.74 -21.52 -2.60
N LEU A 33 5.28 -20.95 -1.52
CA LEU A 33 6.28 -21.60 -0.66
C LEU A 33 5.64 -22.49 0.43
N ASN A 34 4.30 -22.53 0.48
CA ASN A 34 3.51 -23.34 1.39
C ASN A 34 3.89 -23.15 2.88
N VAL A 35 4.33 -21.94 3.26
CA VAL A 35 4.65 -21.58 4.66
C VAL A 35 3.36 -21.44 5.50
N GLY A 36 2.23 -21.18 4.83
CA GLY A 36 0.92 -21.00 5.45
C GLY A 36 0.70 -19.58 5.98
N TYR A 37 -0.58 -19.18 6.07
CA TYR A 37 -0.96 -17.80 6.38
C TYR A 37 -0.55 -17.34 7.77
N ALA A 38 -0.68 -18.18 8.79
CA ALA A 38 -0.35 -17.83 10.18
C ALA A 38 1.15 -17.54 10.37
N VAL A 39 2.01 -18.44 9.90
CA VAL A 39 3.46 -18.31 10.02
C VAL A 39 3.97 -17.17 9.13
N SER A 40 3.45 -17.04 7.91
CA SER A 40 3.77 -15.93 7.01
C SER A 40 3.41 -14.58 7.62
N SER A 41 2.22 -14.48 8.24
CA SER A 41 1.78 -13.27 8.94
C SER A 41 2.73 -12.90 10.09
N MET A 42 3.13 -13.87 10.92
CA MET A 42 4.08 -13.62 12.01
C MET A 42 5.43 -13.11 11.50
N ILE A 43 5.97 -13.73 10.45
CA ILE A 43 7.25 -13.32 9.84
C ILE A 43 7.14 -11.91 9.26
N LEU A 44 6.12 -11.63 8.45
CA LEU A 44 5.98 -10.37 7.74
C LEU A 44 5.60 -9.21 8.66
N ILE A 45 4.77 -9.45 9.68
CA ILE A 45 4.49 -8.47 10.74
C ILE A 45 5.77 -8.16 11.50
N SER A 46 6.62 -9.15 11.78
CA SER A 46 7.92 -8.91 12.45
C SER A 46 8.83 -8.03 11.59
N VAL A 47 8.93 -8.31 10.29
CA VAL A 47 9.68 -7.46 9.33
C VAL A 47 9.08 -6.05 9.25
N PHE A 48 7.76 -5.94 9.22
CA PHE A 48 7.08 -4.64 9.26
C PHE A 48 7.41 -3.86 10.53
N VAL A 49 7.33 -4.47 11.71
CA VAL A 49 7.66 -3.80 12.97
C VAL A 49 9.12 -3.33 12.97
N LEU A 50 10.06 -4.16 12.52
CA LEU A 50 11.47 -3.76 12.43
C LEU A 50 11.68 -2.58 11.47
N THR A 51 11.12 -2.65 10.27
CA THR A 51 11.22 -1.55 9.28
C THR A 51 10.53 -0.28 9.78
N LEU A 52 9.37 -0.40 10.42
CA LEU A 52 8.66 0.72 11.01
C LEU A 52 9.47 1.39 12.13
N LEU A 53 10.02 0.60 13.06
CA LEU A 53 10.86 1.13 14.14
C LEU A 53 12.07 1.89 13.57
N THR A 54 12.77 1.32 12.59
CA THR A 54 13.91 2.02 11.96
C THR A 54 13.50 3.34 11.29
N GLN A 55 12.31 3.41 10.70
CA GLN A 55 11.75 4.64 10.13
C GLN A 55 11.38 5.67 11.20
N LEU A 56 10.76 5.24 12.32
CA LEU A 56 10.41 6.12 13.44
C LEU A 56 11.67 6.72 14.10
N PHE A 57 12.73 5.93 14.25
CA PHE A 57 14.01 6.38 14.79
C PHE A 57 14.84 7.23 13.81
N SER A 58 14.53 7.20 12.51
CA SER A 58 15.25 8.01 11.52
C SER A 58 14.95 9.50 11.71
N LYS A 59 16.01 10.30 11.84
CA LYS A 59 15.92 11.76 12.00
C LYS A 59 15.73 12.51 10.68
N THR A 60 15.93 11.85 9.54
CA THR A 60 15.85 12.46 8.20
C THR A 60 15.02 11.62 7.24
N TYR A 61 14.48 12.26 6.20
CA TYR A 61 13.76 11.57 5.15
C TYR A 61 14.67 10.65 4.34
N ASN A 62 14.48 9.35 4.50
CA ASN A 62 15.09 8.33 3.67
C ASN A 62 14.02 7.67 2.77
N PRO A 63 14.02 7.94 1.45
CA PRO A 63 13.08 7.33 0.52
C PRO A 63 13.09 5.80 0.56
N VAL A 64 14.27 5.19 0.75
CA VAL A 64 14.42 3.73 0.77
C VAL A 64 13.70 3.14 1.97
N LEU A 65 13.92 3.69 3.17
CA LEU A 65 13.24 3.23 4.39
C LEU A 65 11.72 3.42 4.28
N TYR A 66 11.26 4.55 3.77
CA TYR A 66 9.84 4.79 3.58
C TYR A 66 9.19 3.72 2.68
N TRP A 67 9.77 3.46 1.51
CA TRP A 67 9.24 2.46 0.59
C TRP A 67 9.38 1.03 1.11
N LEU A 68 10.42 0.73 1.90
CA LEU A 68 10.54 -0.55 2.58
C LEU A 68 9.43 -0.75 3.61
N VAL A 69 9.09 0.28 4.40
CA VAL A 69 7.95 0.19 5.32
C VAL A 69 6.64 0.01 4.55
N ILE A 70 6.43 0.77 3.48
CA ILE A 70 5.23 0.65 2.63
C ILE A 70 5.12 -0.74 1.99
N LEU A 71 6.24 -1.33 1.57
CA LEU A 71 6.25 -2.69 1.03
C LEU A 71 5.97 -3.71 2.13
N SER A 72 6.69 -3.66 3.26
CA SER A 72 6.55 -4.62 4.34
C SER A 72 5.15 -4.58 4.97
N THR A 73 4.57 -3.39 5.16
CA THR A 73 3.18 -3.26 5.63
C THR A 73 2.16 -3.76 4.61
N SER A 74 2.45 -3.65 3.30
CA SER A 74 1.57 -4.18 2.27
C SER A 74 1.55 -5.70 2.29
N THR A 75 2.72 -6.34 2.35
CA THR A 75 2.86 -7.80 2.41
C THR A 75 2.31 -8.39 3.72
N ALA A 76 2.57 -7.72 4.85
CA ALA A 76 2.00 -8.09 6.14
C ALA A 76 0.46 -7.93 6.14
N GLY A 77 -0.05 -6.87 5.51
CA GLY A 77 -1.48 -6.63 5.37
C GLY A 77 -2.20 -7.75 4.60
N THR A 78 -1.63 -8.21 3.49
CA THR A 78 -2.16 -9.33 2.69
C THR A 78 -2.29 -10.59 3.52
N THR A 79 -1.18 -11.06 4.08
CA THR A 79 -1.17 -12.32 4.84
C THR A 79 -2.06 -12.27 6.08
N MET A 80 -2.16 -11.11 6.73
CA MET A 80 -3.07 -10.90 7.85
C MET A 80 -4.54 -10.93 7.41
N SER A 81 -4.87 -10.37 6.24
CA SER A 81 -6.22 -10.44 5.65
C SER A 81 -6.58 -11.89 5.36
N ASP A 82 -5.74 -12.61 4.63
CA ASP A 82 -5.97 -14.02 4.31
C ASP A 82 -6.10 -14.89 5.55
N PHE A 83 -5.27 -14.63 6.57
CA PHE A 83 -5.37 -15.34 7.84
C PHE A 83 -6.74 -15.09 8.50
N MET A 84 -7.20 -13.84 8.52
CA MET A 84 -8.48 -13.47 9.12
C MET A 84 -9.68 -14.04 8.35
N ASP A 85 -9.65 -13.92 7.02
CA ASP A 85 -10.80 -14.25 6.19
C ASP A 85 -10.87 -15.75 5.90
N ARG A 86 -9.73 -16.39 5.59
CA ARG A 86 -9.65 -17.80 5.17
C ARG A 86 -9.36 -18.74 6.34
N THR A 87 -8.43 -18.39 7.24
CA THR A 87 -8.01 -19.30 8.31
C THR A 87 -8.91 -19.19 9.54
N LEU A 88 -9.29 -17.98 9.96
CA LEU A 88 -10.26 -17.78 11.04
C LEU A 88 -11.72 -17.93 10.58
N GLY A 89 -11.95 -17.99 9.26
CA GLY A 89 -13.26 -18.25 8.67
C GLY A 89 -14.26 -17.10 8.82
N LEU A 90 -13.77 -15.86 8.99
CA LEU A 90 -14.64 -14.68 9.11
C LEU A 90 -15.33 -14.33 7.78
N GLY A 91 -14.71 -14.69 6.66
CA GLY A 91 -15.14 -14.33 5.31
C GLY A 91 -14.87 -12.86 4.97
N TYR A 92 -14.63 -12.59 3.69
CA TYR A 92 -14.15 -11.28 3.24
C TYR A 92 -15.12 -10.13 3.52
N ALA A 93 -16.43 -10.37 3.48
CA ALA A 93 -17.44 -9.36 3.77
C ALA A 93 -17.35 -8.88 5.24
N THR A 94 -17.34 -9.82 6.19
CA THR A 94 -17.24 -9.52 7.62
C THR A 94 -15.88 -8.92 7.96
N GLY A 95 -14.80 -9.50 7.41
CA GLY A 95 -13.44 -8.99 7.58
C GLY A 95 -13.29 -7.56 7.09
N SER A 96 -13.78 -7.27 5.88
CA SER A 96 -13.79 -5.91 5.33
C SER A 96 -14.59 -4.94 6.20
N LEU A 97 -15.77 -5.33 6.70
CA LEU A 97 -16.59 -4.46 7.55
C LEU A 97 -15.90 -4.12 8.88
N ILE A 98 -15.25 -5.10 9.52
CA ILE A 98 -14.46 -4.89 10.73
C ILE A 98 -13.30 -3.92 10.43
N LEU A 99 -12.55 -4.16 9.36
CA LEU A 99 -11.39 -3.35 8.99
C LEU A 99 -11.77 -1.91 8.60
N VAL A 100 -12.88 -1.71 7.88
CA VAL A 100 -13.44 -0.37 7.62
C VAL A 100 -13.78 0.33 8.93
N SER A 101 -14.44 -0.36 9.86
CA SER A 101 -14.84 0.21 11.15
C SER A 101 -13.62 0.66 11.97
N ILE A 102 -12.57 -0.16 12.02
CA ILE A 102 -11.31 0.18 12.68
C ILE A 102 -10.63 1.36 12.00
N LEU A 103 -10.57 1.36 10.66
CA LEU A 103 -9.94 2.44 9.90
C LEU A 103 -10.66 3.78 10.13
N VAL A 104 -12.00 3.79 10.14
CA VAL A 104 -12.80 4.98 10.46
C VAL A 104 -12.53 5.45 11.90
N ALA A 105 -12.46 4.53 12.86
CA ALA A 105 -12.13 4.85 14.25
C ALA A 105 -10.72 5.47 14.36
N ILE A 106 -9.72 4.96 13.63
CA ILE A 106 -8.37 5.52 13.59
C ILE A 106 -8.41 6.95 13.05
N PHE A 107 -9.11 7.22 11.94
CA PHE A 107 -9.23 8.57 11.40
C PHE A 107 -9.97 9.52 12.34
N ALA A 108 -11.01 9.04 13.04
CA ALA A 108 -11.74 9.84 14.02
C ALA A 108 -10.85 10.20 15.23
N LEU A 109 -10.15 9.22 15.80
CA LEU A 109 -9.21 9.42 16.90
C LEU A 109 -8.04 10.31 16.51
N TRP A 110 -7.53 10.15 15.28
CA TRP A 110 -6.47 11.00 14.75
C TRP A 110 -6.97 12.45 14.63
N LYS A 111 -8.18 12.67 14.08
CA LYS A 111 -8.77 14.02 14.01
C LYS A 111 -9.01 14.63 15.39
N TRP A 112 -9.42 13.83 16.38
CA TRP A 112 -9.62 14.29 17.76
C TRP A 112 -8.31 14.58 18.50
N SER A 113 -7.21 13.95 18.10
CA SER A 113 -5.90 14.19 18.72
C SER A 113 -5.34 15.59 18.44
N GLY A 114 -5.95 16.35 17.51
CA GLY A 114 -5.50 17.68 17.09
C GLY A 114 -4.32 17.64 16.11
N GLU A 115 -3.82 16.45 15.79
CA GLU A 115 -2.76 16.25 14.81
C GLU A 115 -3.28 16.45 13.38
N SER A 116 -2.41 16.94 12.49
CA SER A 116 -2.77 17.19 11.10
C SER A 116 -2.93 15.87 10.33
N LEU A 117 -4.08 15.68 9.69
CA LEU A 117 -4.31 14.60 8.71
C LEU A 117 -3.50 14.82 7.42
N ASN A 118 -2.87 15.98 7.26
CA ASN A 118 -2.03 16.26 6.12
C ASN A 118 -0.67 15.55 6.27
N VAL A 119 -0.42 14.59 5.38
CA VAL A 119 0.82 13.80 5.29
C VAL A 119 2.06 14.70 5.21
N SER A 120 1.97 15.90 4.63
CA SER A 120 3.11 16.82 4.56
C SER A 120 3.39 17.60 5.85
N GLN A 121 2.59 17.40 6.91
CA GLN A 121 2.70 18.11 8.19
C GLN A 121 2.81 17.16 9.39
N VAL A 122 2.87 15.85 9.15
CA VAL A 122 3.08 14.86 10.22
C VAL A 122 4.54 14.97 10.70
N GLN A 123 4.73 15.62 11.85
CA GLN A 123 6.06 15.86 12.44
C GLN A 123 6.18 15.34 13.87
N THR A 124 5.07 14.94 14.50
CA THR A 124 5.07 14.40 15.86
C THR A 124 5.11 12.87 15.84
N PRO A 125 5.73 12.21 16.84
CA PRO A 125 5.69 10.75 16.96
C PRO A 125 4.27 10.20 17.03
N ARG A 126 3.35 10.94 17.67
CA ARG A 126 1.94 10.57 17.78
C ARG A 126 1.23 10.58 16.41
N GLY A 127 1.47 11.62 15.61
CA GLY A 127 0.97 11.69 14.24
C GLY A 127 1.57 10.61 13.34
N GLU A 128 2.87 10.31 13.49
CA GLU A 128 3.53 9.21 12.77
C GLU A 128 2.88 7.86 13.11
N MET A 129 2.58 7.59 14.39
CA MET A 129 1.88 6.37 14.78
C MET A 129 0.48 6.26 14.15
N PHE A 130 -0.34 7.31 14.18
CA PHE A 130 -1.65 7.29 13.52
C PHE A 130 -1.55 7.04 12.01
N TYR A 131 -0.57 7.68 11.36
CA TYR A 131 -0.30 7.50 9.95
C TYR A 131 0.03 6.03 9.61
N TRP A 132 0.93 5.40 10.36
CA TRP A 132 1.32 4.00 10.10
C TRP A 132 0.23 2.99 10.49
N MET A 133 -0.54 3.25 11.55
CA MET A 133 -1.71 2.42 11.88
C MET A 133 -2.77 2.50 10.78
N ALA A 134 -3.09 3.72 10.30
CA ALA A 134 -4.03 3.90 9.19
C ALA A 134 -3.56 3.16 7.93
N ILE A 135 -2.26 3.17 7.64
CA ILE A 135 -1.68 2.42 6.52
C ILE A 135 -1.82 0.91 6.72
N LEU A 136 -1.47 0.38 7.89
CA LEU A 136 -1.55 -1.06 8.15
C LEU A 136 -2.98 -1.58 7.97
N PHE A 137 -3.96 -0.94 8.62
CA PHE A 137 -5.36 -1.36 8.52
C PHE A 137 -5.94 -1.09 7.13
N SER A 138 -5.54 -0.01 6.46
CA SER A 138 -5.89 0.21 5.05
C SER A 138 -5.30 -0.86 4.14
N ASN A 139 -4.13 -1.40 4.45
CA ASN A 139 -3.49 -2.43 3.66
C ASN A 139 -4.21 -3.77 3.78
N THR A 140 -4.51 -4.18 5.01
CA THR A 140 -5.33 -5.37 5.27
C THR A 140 -6.72 -5.22 4.68
N LEU A 141 -7.37 -4.06 4.86
CA LEU A 141 -8.68 -3.78 4.26
C LEU A 141 -8.64 -3.89 2.74
N GLY A 142 -7.60 -3.37 2.12
CA GLY A 142 -7.50 -3.39 0.67
C GLY A 142 -7.39 -4.80 0.11
N THR A 143 -6.69 -5.72 0.76
CA THR A 143 -6.69 -7.13 0.35
C THR A 143 -8.07 -7.75 0.56
N ALA A 144 -8.67 -7.64 1.76
CA ALA A 144 -10.01 -8.18 2.04
C ALA A 144 -11.07 -7.69 1.05
N LEU A 145 -11.08 -6.38 0.77
CA LEU A 145 -12.04 -5.77 -0.14
C LEU A 145 -11.76 -6.14 -1.60
N GLY A 146 -10.49 -6.27 -1.99
CA GLY A 146 -10.09 -6.72 -3.31
C GLY A 146 -10.57 -8.14 -3.58
N ASP A 147 -10.30 -9.05 -2.65
CA ASP A 147 -10.72 -10.44 -2.71
C ASP A 147 -12.25 -10.57 -2.64
N TYR A 148 -12.92 -9.80 -1.79
CA TYR A 148 -14.39 -9.75 -1.75
C TYR A 148 -14.98 -9.37 -3.11
N LEU A 149 -14.43 -8.34 -3.76
CA LEU A 149 -14.90 -7.93 -5.09
C LEU A 149 -14.60 -8.99 -6.14
N ALA A 150 -13.48 -9.71 -6.04
CA ALA A 150 -13.13 -10.72 -7.03
C ALA A 150 -13.90 -12.03 -6.86
N ASP A 151 -13.91 -12.61 -5.66
CA ASP A 151 -14.41 -13.94 -5.37
C ASP A 151 -15.92 -13.94 -5.01
N ASP A 152 -16.39 -12.99 -4.20
CA ASP A 152 -17.76 -13.03 -3.65
C ASP A 152 -18.77 -12.18 -4.46
N SER A 153 -18.31 -11.09 -5.09
CA SER A 153 -19.21 -10.20 -5.85
C SER A 153 -19.52 -10.68 -7.28
N GLY A 154 -18.77 -11.68 -7.77
CA GLY A 154 -18.90 -12.22 -9.13
C GLY A 154 -18.25 -11.38 -10.23
N LEU A 155 -17.51 -10.33 -9.89
CA LEU A 155 -16.80 -9.48 -10.86
C LEU A 155 -15.49 -10.10 -11.38
N GLY A 156 -14.90 -11.05 -10.64
CA GLY A 156 -13.56 -11.57 -10.90
C GLY A 156 -12.46 -10.51 -10.69
N PHE A 157 -11.20 -10.90 -10.78
CA PHE A 157 -10.08 -9.98 -10.51
C PHE A 157 -10.00 -8.82 -11.51
N ALA A 158 -10.22 -9.08 -12.80
CA ALA A 158 -10.25 -8.03 -13.84
C ALA A 158 -11.38 -7.02 -13.62
N GLY A 159 -12.60 -7.49 -13.31
CA GLY A 159 -13.75 -6.62 -13.03
C GLY A 159 -13.57 -5.81 -11.75
N GLY A 160 -13.02 -6.42 -10.70
CA GLY A 160 -12.65 -5.74 -9.45
C GLY A 160 -11.63 -4.63 -9.67
N ALA A 161 -10.54 -4.92 -10.40
CA ALA A 161 -9.51 -3.93 -10.73
C ALA A 161 -10.08 -2.76 -11.54
N LEU A 162 -10.94 -3.03 -12.53
CA LEU A 162 -11.61 -1.98 -13.31
C LEU A 162 -12.55 -1.13 -12.44
N PHE A 163 -13.35 -1.76 -11.57
CA PHE A 163 -14.27 -1.06 -10.68
C PHE A 163 -13.54 -0.11 -9.72
N ILE A 164 -12.49 -0.60 -9.07
CA ILE A 164 -11.70 0.22 -8.14
C ILE A 164 -10.94 1.30 -8.91
N GLY A 165 -10.37 0.97 -10.08
CA GLY A 165 -9.69 1.94 -10.95
C GLY A 165 -10.62 3.07 -11.41
N ALA A 166 -11.86 2.75 -11.80
CA ALA A 166 -12.89 3.72 -12.13
C ALA A 166 -13.25 4.60 -10.92
N THR A 167 -13.35 4.00 -9.73
CA THR A 167 -13.62 4.74 -8.49
C THR A 167 -12.49 5.73 -8.17
N ILE A 168 -11.22 5.33 -8.35
CA ILE A 168 -10.07 6.24 -8.22
C ILE A 168 -10.16 7.36 -9.25
N ALA A 169 -10.52 7.06 -10.50
CA ALA A 169 -10.71 8.08 -11.55
C ALA A 169 -11.80 9.09 -11.16
N VAL A 170 -12.92 8.64 -10.58
CA VAL A 170 -13.96 9.52 -10.04
C VAL A 170 -13.43 10.42 -8.92
N VAL A 171 -12.60 9.90 -8.01
CA VAL A 171 -11.96 10.70 -6.95
C VAL A 171 -11.03 11.76 -7.54
N VAL A 172 -10.29 11.41 -8.60
CA VAL A 172 -9.44 12.37 -9.33
C VAL A 172 -10.30 13.44 -10.01
N LEU A 173 -11.40 13.07 -10.67
CA LEU A 173 -12.32 14.05 -11.27
C LEU A 173 -12.95 14.94 -10.20
N ALA A 174 -13.37 14.38 -9.07
CA ALA A 174 -13.92 15.14 -7.95
C ALA A 174 -12.93 16.21 -7.45
N ARG A 175 -11.62 15.96 -7.51
CA ARG A 175 -10.59 16.97 -7.19
C ARG A 175 -10.64 18.19 -8.09
N TYR A 176 -10.97 18.03 -9.37
CA TYR A 176 -11.01 19.13 -10.34
C TYR A 176 -12.38 19.83 -10.39
N PHE A 177 -13.46 19.09 -10.10
CA PHE A 177 -14.83 19.59 -10.24
C PHE A 177 -15.52 19.97 -8.93
N THR A 178 -14.94 19.66 -7.76
CA THR A 178 -15.56 19.93 -6.46
C THR A 178 -14.66 20.73 -5.52
N LYS A 179 -15.27 21.29 -4.46
CA LYS A 179 -14.56 22.01 -3.38
C LYS A 179 -14.23 21.10 -2.19
N ILE A 180 -14.26 19.77 -2.37
CA ILE A 180 -13.93 18.81 -1.31
C ILE A 180 -12.46 18.99 -0.92
N SER A 181 -12.16 18.84 0.37
CA SER A 181 -10.79 18.97 0.89
C SER A 181 -9.82 18.02 0.19
N SER A 182 -8.71 18.57 -0.33
CA SER A 182 -7.62 17.80 -0.94
C SER A 182 -7.06 16.72 -0.01
N VAL A 183 -7.11 16.93 1.31
CA VAL A 183 -6.67 15.93 2.31
C VAL A 183 -7.61 14.73 2.33
N VAL A 184 -8.93 14.96 2.26
CA VAL A 184 -9.93 13.88 2.23
C VAL A 184 -9.81 13.09 0.94
N LEU A 185 -9.77 13.77 -0.21
CA LEU A 185 -9.61 13.11 -1.51
C LEU A 185 -8.30 12.33 -1.60
N PHE A 186 -7.22 12.86 -1.02
CA PHE A 186 -5.96 12.14 -0.90
C PHE A 186 -6.13 10.84 -0.12
N TRP A 187 -6.74 10.88 1.07
CA TRP A 187 -6.92 9.67 1.88
C TRP A 187 -7.82 8.64 1.22
N VAL A 188 -8.90 9.08 0.56
CA VAL A 188 -9.77 8.17 -0.21
C VAL A 188 -8.99 7.51 -1.34
N ALA A 189 -8.29 8.28 -2.17
CA ALA A 189 -7.44 7.72 -3.23
C ALA A 189 -6.35 6.81 -2.66
N PHE A 190 -5.75 7.21 -1.54
CA PHE A 190 -4.70 6.46 -0.87
C PHE A 190 -5.24 5.11 -0.39
N VAL A 191 -6.39 5.06 0.27
CA VAL A 191 -6.99 3.81 0.72
C VAL A 191 -7.36 2.92 -0.48
N LEU A 192 -7.97 3.49 -1.53
CA LEU A 192 -8.41 2.75 -2.73
C LEU A 192 -7.26 2.20 -3.59
N THR A 193 -6.09 2.80 -3.57
CA THR A 193 -4.93 2.24 -4.31
C THR A 193 -4.48 0.88 -3.80
N ARG A 194 -4.77 0.52 -2.53
CA ARG A 194 -4.44 -0.82 -2.03
C ARG A 194 -5.31 -1.91 -2.66
N PRO A 195 -6.66 -1.89 -2.57
CA PRO A 195 -7.49 -2.90 -3.21
C PRO A 195 -7.27 -2.94 -4.72
N PHE A 196 -6.96 -1.79 -5.33
CA PHE A 196 -6.53 -1.75 -6.74
C PHE A 196 -5.24 -2.55 -6.97
N GLY A 197 -4.21 -2.34 -6.16
CA GLY A 197 -2.95 -3.10 -6.27
C GLY A 197 -3.11 -4.59 -5.97
N ALA A 198 -3.97 -4.96 -5.01
CA ALA A 198 -4.27 -6.36 -4.69
C ALA A 198 -4.96 -7.05 -5.88
N THR A 199 -6.11 -6.52 -6.30
CA THR A 199 -6.85 -7.05 -7.47
C THR A 199 -6.01 -7.07 -8.75
N LEU A 200 -5.12 -6.09 -8.95
CA LEU A 200 -4.18 -6.09 -10.08
C LEU A 200 -3.11 -7.18 -9.93
N GLY A 201 -2.57 -7.39 -8.73
CA GLY A 201 -1.59 -8.45 -8.45
C GLY A 201 -2.18 -9.83 -8.66
N ASP A 202 -3.41 -10.04 -8.20
CA ASP A 202 -4.14 -11.27 -8.43
C ASP A 202 -4.55 -11.45 -9.88
N PHE A 203 -4.95 -10.37 -10.55
CA PHE A 203 -5.19 -10.39 -11.99
C PHE A 203 -3.95 -10.86 -12.76
N LEU A 204 -2.74 -10.48 -12.35
CA LEU A 204 -1.51 -10.95 -12.99
C LEU A 204 -1.20 -12.42 -12.67
N THR A 205 -1.49 -12.87 -11.45
CA THR A 205 -0.94 -14.13 -10.92
C THR A 205 -1.93 -15.31 -10.89
N LYS A 206 -3.24 -15.06 -10.77
CA LYS A 206 -4.25 -16.10 -10.59
C LYS A 206 -4.72 -16.69 -11.93
N PRO A 207 -5.35 -17.89 -11.91
CA PRO A 207 -5.82 -18.56 -13.13
C PRO A 207 -6.90 -17.78 -13.89
N PRO A 208 -7.08 -18.05 -15.20
CA PRO A 208 -8.09 -17.38 -16.02
C PRO A 208 -9.53 -17.65 -15.60
N GLU A 209 -9.78 -18.77 -14.93
CA GLU A 209 -11.09 -19.15 -14.38
C GLU A 209 -11.60 -18.17 -13.33
N LYS A 210 -10.69 -17.49 -12.62
CA LYS A 210 -11.01 -16.40 -11.67
C LYS A 210 -10.84 -15.01 -12.30
N GLY A 211 -10.60 -14.95 -13.60
CA GLY A 211 -10.37 -13.72 -14.35
C GLY A 211 -8.94 -13.19 -14.27
N GLY A 212 -7.92 -14.03 -13.97
CA GLY A 212 -6.50 -13.65 -14.00
C GLY A 212 -5.76 -14.07 -15.29
N LEU A 213 -4.48 -13.72 -15.39
CA LEU A 213 -3.60 -13.94 -16.55
C LEU A 213 -2.63 -15.11 -16.40
N ASP A 214 -2.57 -15.72 -15.20
CA ASP A 214 -1.73 -16.89 -14.91
C ASP A 214 -0.22 -16.71 -15.19
N PHE A 215 0.31 -15.49 -14.99
CA PHE A 215 1.76 -15.25 -15.12
C PHE A 215 2.58 -15.80 -13.94
N GLY A 216 1.90 -16.32 -12.92
CA GLY A 216 2.52 -16.86 -11.72
C GLY A 216 3.07 -15.79 -10.76
N THR A 217 3.15 -16.16 -9.49
CA THR A 217 3.57 -15.28 -8.38
C THR A 217 5.06 -14.92 -8.44
N ILE A 218 5.93 -15.85 -8.81
CA ILE A 218 7.39 -15.65 -8.86
C ILE A 218 7.76 -14.61 -9.94
N GLY A 219 7.29 -14.82 -11.18
CA GLY A 219 7.60 -13.95 -12.31
C GLY A 219 7.07 -12.53 -12.11
N SER A 220 5.79 -12.43 -11.70
CA SER A 220 5.14 -11.15 -11.43
C SER A 220 5.84 -10.37 -10.31
N SER A 221 6.18 -11.05 -9.21
CA SER A 221 6.90 -10.42 -8.09
C SER A 221 8.28 -9.91 -8.49
N LEU A 222 9.04 -10.68 -9.28
CA LEU A 222 10.37 -10.26 -9.74
C LEU A 222 10.32 -9.02 -10.63
N VAL A 223 9.37 -8.97 -11.57
CA VAL A 223 9.19 -7.81 -12.46
C VAL A 223 8.79 -6.57 -11.65
N LEU A 224 7.81 -6.70 -10.76
CA LEU A 224 7.36 -5.59 -9.91
C LEU A 224 8.45 -5.10 -8.96
N ALA A 225 9.22 -6.02 -8.38
CA ALA A 225 10.39 -5.69 -7.56
C ALA A 225 11.47 -4.96 -8.37
N GLY A 226 11.77 -5.42 -9.59
CA GLY A 226 12.71 -4.77 -10.49
C GLY A 226 12.32 -3.33 -10.83
N ILE A 227 11.05 -3.11 -11.16
CA ILE A 227 10.50 -1.77 -11.42
C ILE A 227 10.63 -0.89 -10.18
N LEU A 228 10.24 -1.39 -9.00
CA LEU A 228 10.30 -0.64 -7.75
C LEU A 228 11.75 -0.24 -7.42
N VAL A 229 12.69 -1.17 -7.50
CA VAL A 229 14.12 -0.92 -7.25
C VAL A 229 14.67 0.11 -8.24
N ALA A 230 14.34 0.01 -9.52
CA ALA A 230 14.78 0.96 -10.54
C ALA A 230 14.24 2.37 -10.26
N MET A 231 12.96 2.50 -9.88
CA MET A 231 12.35 3.78 -9.52
C MET A 231 12.96 4.39 -8.26
N ILE A 232 13.20 3.59 -7.22
CA ILE A 232 13.83 4.04 -5.97
C ILE A 232 15.28 4.48 -6.24
N ALA A 233 16.05 3.70 -7.01
CA ALA A 233 17.42 4.03 -7.39
C ALA A 233 17.48 5.31 -8.22
N GLY A 234 16.57 5.46 -9.19
CA GLY A 234 16.43 6.68 -9.99
C GLY A 234 16.10 7.91 -9.13
N ALA A 235 15.16 7.78 -8.20
CA ALA A 235 14.80 8.85 -7.26
C ALA A 235 15.98 9.22 -6.33
N ALA A 236 16.72 8.23 -5.84
CA ALA A 236 17.91 8.45 -5.02
C ALA A 236 19.04 9.14 -5.82
N TYR A 237 19.25 8.73 -7.07
CA TYR A 237 20.24 9.33 -7.97
C TYR A 237 19.90 10.79 -8.28
N LEU A 238 18.63 11.09 -8.61
CA LEU A 238 18.18 12.45 -8.89
C LEU A 238 18.31 13.36 -7.65
N LYS A 239 18.00 12.85 -6.46
CA LYS A 239 18.21 13.57 -5.19
C LYS A 239 19.69 13.89 -4.99
N ASN A 240 20.60 12.94 -5.24
CA ASN A 240 22.05 13.14 -5.13
C ASN A 240 22.61 14.12 -6.18
N LYS A 241 22.01 14.17 -7.38
CA LYS A 241 22.39 15.11 -8.43
C LYS A 241 21.96 16.54 -8.10
N GLN A 242 20.80 16.73 -7.47
CA GLN A 242 20.32 18.03 -7.00
C GLN A 242 21.08 18.56 -5.78
N THR A 243 21.63 17.69 -4.93
CA THR A 243 22.47 18.08 -3.78
C THR A 243 23.95 18.31 -4.11
N ARG A 244 24.38 18.05 -5.35
CA ARG A 244 25.68 18.53 -5.87
C ARG A 244 25.44 19.84 -6.63
N PRO A 245 25.72 21.03 -6.04
CA PRO A 245 25.78 22.25 -6.83
C PRO A 245 26.88 22.05 -7.88
N GLY A 246 26.67 22.57 -9.09
CA GLY A 246 27.63 22.47 -10.18
C GLY A 246 29.03 22.87 -9.71
N VAL A 247 29.97 21.93 -9.81
CA VAL A 247 31.39 22.25 -9.93
C VAL A 247 31.58 22.73 -11.37
N ALA A 248 31.23 23.98 -11.60
CA ALA A 248 31.47 24.78 -12.80
C ALA A 248 31.36 26.23 -12.29
N GLU A 249 32.31 27.14 -12.42
CA GLU A 249 33.47 27.29 -13.31
C GLU A 249 34.52 28.14 -12.58
N LEU A 250 35.79 27.72 -12.60
CA LEU A 250 36.94 28.63 -12.47
C LEU A 250 38.02 28.10 -13.41
N SER A 251 37.89 28.45 -14.68
CA SER A 251 38.96 28.45 -15.69
C SER A 251 38.99 29.83 -16.32
#